data_AF-A0A9D6UPF3-F1
#
_entry.id   AF-A0A9D6UPF3-F1
#
_cell.length_a   1.000
_cell.length_b   1.000
_cell.length_c   1.000
_cell.angle_alpha   90.00
_cell.angle_beta   90.00
_cell.angle_gamma   90.00
#
_symmetry.space_group_name_H-M   'P 1'
#
loop_
_entity.id
_entity.type
_entity.pdbx_description
1 polymer ?
#
loop_
_entity_poly.entity_id
_entity_poly.type
_entity_poly.pdbx_seq_one_letter_code
_entity_poly.pdbx_strand_id
1 'polypeptide(L)'
;MTRRLLLALVLSVAALSAFQWTNQKKEKPRDPNTRNVSGLVSLPDGSPAVGAVVQLKNRKSLQVRSFITQTSGKYQFQNLSTGADYELKAEFKDLASSTRTLTIFDTRLDAIVNLQLEPKKAGEKAPPPAGEKQP
;
A
#
# COMPACT_ATOMS: atom_id res chain seq x y z
N MET A 1 -54.87 13.93 55.64
CA MET A 1 -53.79 14.93 55.55
C MET A 1 -52.45 14.21 55.75
N THR A 2 -51.36 14.76 55.19
CA THR A 2 -49.93 14.33 55.21
C THR A 2 -49.56 13.11 54.34
N ARG A 3 -49.30 13.29 53.02
CA ARG A 3 -48.04 13.74 52.36
C ARG A 3 -46.80 12.87 52.64
N ARG A 4 -46.36 12.16 51.59
CA ARG A 4 -44.95 11.93 51.17
C ARG A 4 -44.18 10.97 52.10
N LEU A 5 -43.52 9.92 51.61
CA LEU A 5 -42.36 10.02 50.73
C LEU A 5 -42.05 8.63 50.13
N LEU A 6 -42.09 8.53 48.81
CA LEU A 6 -41.47 7.48 48.00
C LEU A 6 -39.95 7.64 48.07
N LEU A 7 -39.19 6.67 48.59
CA LEU A 7 -37.73 6.62 48.36
C LEU A 7 -37.17 5.22 48.70
N ALA A 8 -37.47 4.21 47.89
CA ALA A 8 -36.89 2.88 48.03
C ALA A 8 -36.66 2.13 46.70
N LEU A 9 -36.47 2.84 45.58
CA LEU A 9 -36.28 2.18 44.28
C LEU A 9 -35.43 3.01 43.29
N VAL A 10 -34.18 3.36 43.64
CA VAL A 10 -33.21 3.96 42.68
C VAL A 10 -31.78 3.40 42.83
N LEU A 11 -31.55 2.39 43.67
CA LEU A 11 -30.18 1.93 44.01
C LEU A 11 -29.76 0.61 43.34
N SER A 12 -30.30 0.28 42.16
CA SER A 12 -29.97 -0.97 41.45
C SER A 12 -29.83 -0.85 39.92
N VAL A 13 -29.56 0.34 39.39
CA VAL A 13 -29.24 0.52 37.94
C VAL A 13 -27.85 1.13 37.69
N ALA A 14 -27.15 1.61 38.71
CA ALA A 14 -25.89 2.34 38.56
C ALA A 14 -24.61 1.47 38.58
N ALA A 15 -24.70 0.16 38.33
CA ALA A 15 -23.53 -0.75 38.41
C ALA A 15 -23.16 -1.48 37.11
N LEU A 16 -23.83 -1.22 35.98
CA LEU A 16 -23.52 -1.88 34.70
C LEU A 16 -22.86 -0.96 33.65
N SER A 17 -22.65 0.33 33.94
CA SER A 17 -22.00 1.27 33.02
C SER A 17 -20.47 1.34 33.14
N ALA A 18 -19.85 0.60 34.07
CA ALA A 18 -18.39 0.66 34.28
C ALA A 18 -17.58 -0.34 33.42
N PHE A 19 -18.22 -1.20 32.61
CA PHE A 19 -17.51 -2.20 31.79
C PHE A 19 -17.20 -1.77 30.35
N GLN A 20 -17.48 -0.50 30.00
CA GLN A 20 -17.22 0.02 28.65
C GLN A 20 -16.12 1.09 28.61
N TRP A 21 -14.93 0.80 29.14
CA TRP A 21 -13.71 1.61 28.93
C TRP A 21 -12.55 0.76 29.47
N THR A 22 -11.57 0.23 28.74
CA THR A 22 -10.79 0.75 27.62
C THR A 22 -10.26 -0.43 26.79
N ASN A 23 -10.84 -0.73 25.63
CA ASN A 23 -10.13 -1.50 24.61
C ASN A 23 -9.41 -0.51 23.69
N GLN A 24 -8.54 0.34 24.27
CA GLN A 24 -7.58 1.08 23.45
C GLN A 24 -6.56 0.05 22.95
N LYS A 25 -6.84 -0.50 21.76
CA LYS A 25 -5.87 -1.22 20.97
C LYS A 25 -4.72 -0.22 20.76
N LYS A 26 -3.67 -0.28 21.59
CA LYS A 26 -2.43 0.48 21.39
C LYS A 26 -1.91 0.06 20.03
N GLU A 27 -2.19 0.86 19.01
CA GLU A 27 -1.61 0.67 17.69
C GLU A 27 -0.10 0.75 17.89
N LYS A 28 0.59 -0.36 17.63
CA LYS A 28 2.05 -0.39 17.74
C LYS A 28 2.58 0.70 16.81
N PRO A 29 3.49 1.57 17.27
CA PRO A 29 4.09 2.58 16.41
C PRO A 29 4.72 1.88 15.20
N ARG A 30 4.37 2.37 14.00
CA ARG A 30 4.88 1.86 12.73
C ARG A 30 6.40 1.95 12.70
N ASP A 31 7.07 0.92 12.17
CA ASP A 31 8.52 0.94 11.99
C ASP A 31 8.92 1.98 10.93
N PRO A 32 9.68 3.04 11.29
CA PRO A 32 10.10 4.09 10.37
C PRO A 32 11.08 3.60 9.29
N ASN A 33 11.67 2.41 9.46
CA ASN A 33 12.54 1.79 8.46
C ASN A 33 11.75 1.04 7.38
N THR A 34 10.42 0.97 7.53
CA THR A 34 9.53 0.29 6.60
C THR A 34 8.52 1.25 5.98
N ARG A 35 8.32 1.08 4.67
CA ARG A 35 7.30 1.80 3.89
C ARG A 35 6.45 0.84 3.08
N ASN A 36 5.27 1.32 2.73
CA ASN A 36 4.35 0.67 1.81
C ASN A 36 4.27 1.49 0.53
N VAL A 37 4.00 0.81 -0.57
CA VAL A 37 3.73 1.42 -1.86
C VAL A 37 2.44 0.86 -2.39
N SER A 38 1.56 1.73 -2.84
CA SER A 38 0.28 1.34 -3.40
C SER A 38 -0.04 2.20 -4.62
N GLY A 39 -1.04 1.79 -5.37
CA GLY A 39 -1.54 2.62 -6.46
C GLY A 39 -2.59 1.92 -7.30
N LEU A 40 -2.98 2.61 -8.35
CA LEU A 40 -3.86 2.10 -9.40
C LEU A 40 -3.06 1.82 -10.66
N VAL A 41 -3.38 0.73 -11.34
CA VAL A 41 -3.00 0.49 -12.73
C VAL A 41 -4.20 0.81 -13.61
N SER A 42 -4.03 1.69 -14.59
CA SER A 42 -5.04 2.04 -15.57
C SER A 42 -4.63 1.63 -16.98
N LEU A 43 -5.61 1.29 -17.80
CA LEU A 43 -5.47 1.08 -19.23
C LEU A 43 -5.31 2.43 -19.96
N PRO A 44 -4.93 2.43 -21.26
CA PRO A 44 -4.81 3.67 -22.05
C PRO A 44 -6.10 4.51 -22.08
N ASP A 45 -7.26 3.86 -21.97
CA ASP A 45 -8.58 4.50 -21.93
C ASP A 45 -8.97 5.06 -20.56
N GLY A 46 -8.11 4.92 -19.54
CA GLY A 46 -8.35 5.37 -18.17
C GLY A 46 -9.14 4.40 -17.30
N SER A 47 -9.59 3.25 -17.84
CA SER A 47 -10.26 2.21 -17.06
C SER A 47 -9.26 1.43 -16.18
N PRO A 48 -9.68 0.84 -15.05
CA PRO A 48 -8.78 0.05 -14.21
C PRO A 48 -8.31 -1.21 -14.93
N ALA A 49 -7.00 -1.46 -14.93
CA ALA A 49 -6.43 -2.66 -15.52
C ALA A 49 -6.58 -3.84 -14.55
N VAL A 50 -7.52 -4.75 -14.83
CA VAL A 50 -7.77 -5.95 -14.01
C VAL A 50 -6.88 -7.09 -14.48
N GLY A 51 -6.12 -7.71 -13.57
CA GLY A 51 -5.21 -8.81 -13.90
C GLY A 51 -3.87 -8.36 -14.49
N ALA A 52 -3.57 -7.05 -14.47
CA ALA A 52 -2.23 -6.54 -14.75
C ALA A 52 -1.24 -7.00 -13.67
N VAL A 53 -0.03 -7.37 -14.10
CA VAL A 53 1.08 -7.78 -13.24
C VAL A 53 1.94 -6.57 -12.95
N VAL A 54 1.97 -6.13 -11.70
CA VAL A 54 2.87 -5.08 -11.22
C VAL A 54 4.12 -5.72 -10.66
N GLN A 55 5.28 -5.31 -11.16
CA GLN A 55 6.59 -5.73 -10.69
C GLN A 55 7.22 -4.58 -9.91
N LEU A 56 7.77 -4.91 -8.73
CA LEU A 56 8.56 -4.03 -7.89
C LEU A 56 9.95 -4.63 -7.74
N LYS A 57 10.95 -3.98 -8.33
CA LYS A 57 12.36 -4.38 -8.26
C LYS A 57 13.09 -3.52 -7.22
N ASN A 58 13.75 -4.17 -6.27
CA ASN A 58 14.66 -3.50 -5.35
C ASN A 58 16.01 -3.29 -6.03
N ARG A 59 16.47 -2.05 -6.20
CA ARG A 59 17.74 -1.77 -6.90
C ARG A 59 18.99 -2.14 -6.08
N LYS A 60 18.85 -2.30 -4.75
CA LYS A 60 19.94 -2.68 -3.84
C LYS A 60 20.12 -4.20 -3.74
N SER A 61 19.03 -4.95 -3.58
CA SER A 61 19.08 -6.43 -3.45
C SER A 61 18.79 -7.18 -4.74
N LEU A 62 18.36 -6.47 -5.80
CA LEU A 62 17.89 -7.03 -7.07
C LEU A 62 16.67 -7.96 -6.94
N GLN A 63 16.06 -8.07 -5.75
CA GLN A 63 14.83 -8.83 -5.56
C GLN A 63 13.67 -8.20 -6.34
N VAL A 64 12.95 -9.02 -7.10
CA VAL A 64 11.70 -8.65 -7.77
C VAL A 64 10.53 -9.27 -7.04
N ARG A 65 9.51 -8.47 -6.73
CA ARG A 65 8.22 -8.92 -6.22
C ARG A 65 7.13 -8.57 -7.21
N SER A 66 6.15 -9.45 -7.35
CA SER A 66 5.04 -9.25 -8.29
C SER A 66 3.71 -9.22 -7.55
N PHE A 67 2.79 -8.40 -8.05
CA PHE A 67 1.41 -8.30 -7.55
C PHE A 67 0.45 -8.31 -8.74
N ILE A 68 -0.62 -9.10 -8.66
CA ILE A 68 -1.66 -9.13 -9.68
C ILE A 68 -2.79 -8.20 -9.22
N THR A 69 -3.09 -7.20 -10.03
CA THR A 69 -4.16 -6.23 -9.75
C THR A 69 -5.53 -6.88 -9.70
N GLN A 70 -6.36 -6.42 -8.76
CA GLN A 70 -7.74 -6.89 -8.57
C GLN A 70 -8.73 -6.16 -9.50
N THR A 71 -10.03 -6.37 -9.30
CA THR A 71 -11.12 -5.75 -10.09
C THR A 71 -11.10 -4.24 -10.09
N SER A 72 -10.56 -3.62 -9.05
CA SER A 72 -10.41 -2.16 -8.97
C SER A 72 -9.10 -1.65 -9.57
N GLY A 73 -8.27 -2.49 -10.20
CA GLY A 73 -6.95 -2.12 -10.73
C GLY A 73 -5.91 -1.75 -9.66
N LYS A 74 -6.21 -1.98 -8.38
CA LYS A 74 -5.33 -1.57 -7.26
C LYS A 74 -4.25 -2.61 -7.00
N TYR A 75 -3.09 -2.13 -6.54
CA TYR A 75 -2.00 -2.95 -6.07
C TYR A 75 -1.38 -2.38 -4.78
N GLN A 76 -0.70 -3.23 -4.01
CA GLN A 76 0.04 -2.81 -2.83
C GLN A 76 1.22 -3.73 -2.53
N PHE A 77 2.36 -3.13 -2.22
CA PHE A 77 3.53 -3.76 -1.62
C PHE A 77 3.73 -3.21 -0.21
N GLN A 78 3.90 -4.11 0.75
CA GLN A 78 4.09 -3.76 2.15
C GLN A 78 5.48 -4.16 2.65
N ASN A 79 5.90 -3.56 3.75
CA ASN A 79 7.14 -3.92 4.44
C ASN A 79 8.37 -3.80 3.53
N LEU A 80 8.44 -2.71 2.75
CA LEU A 80 9.60 -2.34 1.95
C LEU A 80 10.56 -1.52 2.81
N SER A 81 11.87 -1.67 2.61
CA SER A 81 12.85 -0.85 3.33
C SER A 81 12.79 0.60 2.82
N THR A 82 12.86 1.57 3.72
CA THR A 82 13.06 2.97 3.33
C THR A 82 14.46 3.24 2.82
N GLY A 83 15.44 2.38 3.14
CA GLY A 83 16.86 2.51 2.76
C GLY A 83 17.23 1.96 1.38
N ALA A 84 16.29 1.88 0.44
CA ALA A 84 16.53 1.39 -0.91
C ALA A 84 15.64 2.09 -1.95
N ASP A 85 16.16 2.17 -3.16
CA ASP A 85 15.41 2.56 -4.35
C ASP A 85 14.63 1.38 -4.91
N TYR A 86 13.43 1.64 -5.41
CA TYR A 86 12.57 0.66 -6.06
C TYR A 86 12.17 1.12 -7.46
N GLU A 87 12.15 0.20 -8.40
CA GLU A 87 11.59 0.39 -9.74
C GLU A 87 10.25 -0.35 -9.82
N LEU A 88 9.21 0.36 -10.25
CA LEU A 88 7.86 -0.15 -10.44
C LEU A 88 7.50 -0.14 -11.92
N LYS A 89 6.93 -1.24 -12.38
CA LYS A 89 6.41 -1.38 -13.74
C LYS A 89 5.19 -2.28 -13.73
N ALA A 90 4.18 -1.95 -14.52
CA ALA A 90 3.02 -2.81 -14.75
C ALA A 90 3.07 -3.37 -16.18
N GLU A 91 2.65 -4.62 -16.33
CA GLU A 91 2.50 -5.29 -17.63
C GLU A 91 1.14 -5.99 -17.70
N PHE A 92 0.49 -5.91 -18.85
CA PHE A 92 -0.77 -6.57 -19.13
C PHE A 92 -0.89 -6.87 -20.62
N LYS A 93 -0.80 -8.15 -20.99
CA LYS A 93 -0.79 -8.59 -22.40
C LYS A 93 0.29 -7.82 -23.19
N ASP A 94 -0.09 -7.11 -24.26
CA ASP A 94 0.80 -6.31 -25.11
C ASP A 94 1.01 -4.87 -24.61
N LEU A 95 0.51 -4.55 -23.41
CA LEU A 95 0.63 -3.24 -22.79
C LEU A 95 1.64 -3.28 -21.64
N ALA A 96 2.37 -2.17 -21.48
CA ALA A 96 3.30 -1.96 -20.37
C ALA A 96 3.25 -0.51 -19.90
N SER A 97 3.48 -0.28 -18.62
CA SER A 97 3.69 1.07 -18.11
C SER A 97 5.14 1.51 -18.31
N SER A 98 5.36 2.83 -18.29
CA SER A 98 6.69 3.36 -18.04
C SER A 98 7.21 2.89 -16.68
N THR A 99 8.52 2.77 -16.55
CA THR A 99 9.16 2.46 -15.26
C THR A 99 9.09 3.68 -14.35
N ARG A 100 8.59 3.52 -13.13
CA ARG A 100 8.57 4.55 -12.09
C ARG A 100 9.55 4.21 -10.98
N THR A 101 10.37 5.17 -10.60
CA THR A 101 11.36 4.98 -9.53
C THR A 101 10.88 5.63 -8.25
N LEU A 102 10.83 4.85 -7.16
CA LEU A 102 10.64 5.32 -5.81
C LEU A 102 11.99 5.35 -5.11
N THR A 103 12.52 6.55 -4.86
CA THR A 103 13.88 6.73 -4.33
C THR A 103 13.91 6.63 -2.80
N ILE A 104 15.12 6.46 -2.25
CA ILE A 104 15.40 6.57 -0.81
C ILE A 104 15.10 7.96 -0.24
N PHE A 105 15.14 9.00 -1.07
CA PHE A 105 14.87 10.38 -0.66
C PHE A 105 13.37 10.66 -0.50
N ASP A 106 12.50 9.75 -0.96
CA ASP A 106 11.06 9.85 -0.72
C ASP A 106 10.74 9.46 0.74
N THR A 107 10.35 10.46 1.52
CA THR A 107 10.04 10.33 2.96
C THR A 107 8.66 9.75 3.23
N ARG A 108 7.83 9.50 2.21
CA ARG A 108 6.48 8.96 2.38
C ARG A 108 6.55 7.50 2.82
N LEU A 109 6.02 7.22 4.01
CA LEU A 109 5.89 5.85 4.52
C LEU A 109 4.77 5.07 3.81
N ASP A 110 3.76 5.75 3.26
CA ASP A 110 2.73 5.16 2.42
C ASP A 110 2.71 5.90 1.07
N ALA A 111 3.60 5.49 0.17
CA ALA A 111 3.74 6.12 -1.13
C ALA A 111 2.63 5.65 -2.09
N ILE A 112 2.09 6.59 -2.87
CA ILE A 112 1.11 6.30 -3.93
C ILE A 112 1.80 6.49 -5.27
N VAL A 113 1.83 5.43 -6.08
CA VAL A 113 2.43 5.40 -7.42
C VAL A 113 1.39 4.84 -8.39
N ASN A 114 0.78 5.68 -9.19
CA ASN A 114 -0.16 5.23 -10.22
C ASN A 114 0.60 4.89 -11.51
N LEU A 115 0.17 3.83 -12.18
CA LEU A 115 0.80 3.31 -13.40
C LEU A 115 -0.25 3.31 -14.51
N GLN A 116 0.07 3.94 -15.63
CA GLN A 116 -0.76 3.89 -16.82
C GLN A 116 -0.08 2.97 -17.82
N LEU A 117 -0.85 2.02 -18.34
CA LEU A 117 -0.42 1.10 -19.37
C LEU A 117 -0.51 1.78 -20.73
N GLU A 118 0.51 1.57 -21.55
CA GLU A 118 0.57 2.00 -22.93
C GLU A 118 0.97 0.82 -23.82
N PRO A 119 0.68 0.85 -25.13
CA PRO A 119 1.20 -0.14 -26.06
C PRO A 119 2.71 -0.26 -25.90
N LYS A 120 3.20 -1.49 -25.69
CA LYS A 120 4.62 -1.73 -25.49
C LYS A 120 5.36 -1.28 -26.75
N LYS A 121 5.96 -0.08 -26.70
CA LYS A 121 6.82 0.40 -27.79
C LYS A 121 7.95 -0.63 -27.90
N ALA A 122 8.15 -1.19 -29.09
CA ALA A 122 9.13 -2.25 -29.37
C ALA A 122 10.62 -1.86 -29.13
N GLY A 123 10.88 -0.75 -28.41
CA GLY A 123 12.20 -0.16 -28.20
C GLY A 123 12.58 0.11 -26.74
N GLU A 124 11.74 -0.16 -25.74
CA GLU A 124 12.18 -0.12 -24.33
C GLU A 124 12.98 -1.40 -24.05
N LYS A 125 14.22 -1.44 -24.59
CA LYS A 125 15.25 -2.40 -24.20
C LYS A 125 15.26 -2.45 -22.67
N ALA A 126 15.23 -3.67 -22.13
CA ALA A 126 15.58 -3.91 -20.74
C ALA A 126 16.79 -3.04 -20.38
N PRO A 127 16.82 -2.40 -19.19
CA PRO A 127 17.99 -1.65 -18.77
C PRO A 127 19.20 -2.56 -18.98
N PRO A 128 20.26 -2.08 -19.68
CA PRO A 128 21.42 -2.90 -19.96
C PRO A 128 21.89 -3.51 -18.63
N PRO A 129 22.24 -4.81 -18.61
CA PRO A 129 22.80 -5.41 -17.41
C PRO A 129 24.00 -4.56 -16.99
N ALA A 130 23.91 -4.00 -15.79
CA ALA A 130 24.95 -3.15 -15.25
C ALA A 130 26.22 -4.00 -15.08
N GLY A 131 27.20 -3.78 -15.96
CA GLY A 131 28.59 -4.12 -15.74
C GLY A 131 29.01 -5.55 -16.07
N GLU A 132 29.26 -5.83 -17.35
CA GLU A 132 30.45 -6.59 -17.72
C GLU A 132 31.55 -5.58 -18.07
N LYS A 133 32.39 -5.23 -17.09
CA LYS A 133 33.75 -4.81 -17.40
C LYS A 133 34.47 -6.08 -17.85
N GLN A 134 34.61 -6.25 -19.15
CA GLN A 134 35.44 -7.31 -19.72
C GLN A 134 36.93 -6.95 -19.51
N PRO A 135 37.77 -7.90 -19.07
CA PRO A 135 39.20 -7.69 -18.81
C PRO A 135 40.02 -7.40 -20.07
#